data_AF-A0A075IAD9-F1
#
_entry.id   AF-A0A075IAD9-F1
#
_cell.length_a   1.000
_cell.length_b   1.000
_cell.length_c   1.000
_cell.angle_alpha   90.00
_cell.angle_beta   90.00
_cell.angle_gamma   90.00
#
_symmetry.space_group_name_H-M   'P 1'
#
loop_
_entity.id
_entity.type
_entity.pdbx_description
1 polymer ?
#
loop_
_entity_poly.entity_id
_entity_poly.type
_entity_poly.pdbx_seq_one_letter_code
_entity_poly.pdbx_strand_id
1 'polypeptide(L)'
;MPLNSESKNTIDQILSETEVGKNYGWVLGDSKKVPIILDAEEKTVSFPPIINASVTTVTTKTKNILVEVTSLDKDAAEDMLSVVVAILQMAGFEIIQLTVSGKKNCTPKLNSRIIQYDIKLTEQILGLNLTPSAIVSSLKNVD
;
A
#
# COMPACT_ATOMS: atom_id res chain seq x y z
N MET A 1 -19.10 -7.89 -9.75
CA MET A 1 -19.46 -6.62 -10.41
C MET A 1 -18.31 -5.66 -10.17
N PRO A 2 -17.66 -5.14 -11.21
CA PRO A 2 -16.57 -4.17 -11.06
C PRO A 2 -17.03 -2.88 -10.38
N LEU A 3 -16.10 -2.15 -9.77
CA LEU A 3 -16.34 -0.81 -9.26
C LEU A 3 -16.91 0.09 -10.36
N ASN A 4 -17.92 0.89 -10.03
CA ASN A 4 -18.63 1.78 -10.96
C ASN A 4 -19.28 1.09 -12.18
N SER A 5 -19.53 -0.23 -12.13
CA SER A 5 -20.31 -0.95 -13.13
C SER A 5 -21.72 -1.26 -12.63
N GLU A 6 -22.69 -1.22 -13.54
CA GLU A 6 -24.09 -1.59 -13.29
C GLU A 6 -24.38 -3.08 -13.59
N SER A 7 -23.40 -3.82 -14.10
CA SER A 7 -23.59 -5.22 -14.50
C SER A 7 -22.39 -6.11 -14.13
N LYS A 8 -22.62 -7.44 -14.11
CA LYS A 8 -21.55 -8.40 -13.90
C LYS A 8 -20.76 -8.56 -15.20
N ASN A 9 -19.44 -8.43 -15.11
CA ASN A 9 -18.51 -8.66 -16.21
C ASN A 9 -17.57 -9.82 -15.87
N THR A 10 -17.17 -10.57 -16.88
CA THR A 10 -16.07 -11.53 -16.76
C THR A 10 -14.72 -10.80 -16.74
N ILE A 11 -13.66 -11.50 -16.35
CA ILE A 11 -12.29 -10.96 -16.36
C ILE A 11 -11.89 -10.49 -17.75
N ASP A 12 -12.20 -11.27 -18.79
CA ASP A 12 -11.88 -10.91 -20.18
C ASP A 12 -12.62 -9.65 -20.64
N GLN A 13 -13.89 -9.51 -20.26
CA GLN A 13 -14.67 -8.30 -20.52
C GLN A 13 -14.09 -7.09 -19.78
N ILE A 14 -13.70 -7.26 -18.52
CA ILE A 14 -13.04 -6.18 -17.75
C ILE A 14 -11.79 -5.72 -18.49
N LEU A 15 -10.91 -6.63 -18.90
CA LEU A 15 -9.65 -6.30 -19.56
C LEU A 15 -9.83 -5.67 -20.95
N SER A 16 -10.81 -6.13 -21.72
CA SER A 16 -10.99 -5.72 -23.12
C SER A 16 -11.95 -4.54 -23.32
N GLU A 17 -12.95 -4.37 -22.45
CA GLU A 17 -14.04 -3.40 -22.65
C GLU A 17 -13.88 -2.17 -21.74
N THR A 18 -13.42 -2.36 -20.49
CA THR A 18 -13.34 -1.25 -19.52
C THR A 18 -12.11 -0.37 -19.72
N GLU A 19 -12.23 0.91 -19.34
CA GLU A 19 -11.11 1.86 -19.41
C GLU A 19 -9.94 1.45 -18.52
N VAL A 20 -10.21 0.99 -17.30
CA VAL A 20 -9.18 0.50 -16.38
C VAL A 20 -8.46 -0.74 -16.91
N GLY A 21 -9.20 -1.66 -17.54
CA GLY A 21 -8.63 -2.85 -18.18
C GLY A 21 -7.71 -2.49 -19.33
N LYS A 22 -8.10 -1.54 -20.18
CA LYS A 22 -7.27 -1.05 -21.30
C LYS A 22 -6.02 -0.31 -20.80
N ASN A 23 -6.15 0.50 -19.76
CA ASN A 23 -5.06 1.34 -19.25
C ASN A 23 -4.03 0.54 -18.43
N TYR A 24 -4.46 -0.50 -17.72
CA TYR A 24 -3.62 -1.23 -16.75
C TYR A 24 -3.49 -2.74 -17.00
N GLY A 25 -4.25 -3.31 -17.94
CA GLY A 25 -4.24 -4.75 -18.22
C GLY A 25 -2.87 -5.29 -18.62
N TRP A 26 -2.04 -4.46 -19.26
CA TRP A 26 -0.66 -4.79 -19.63
C TRP A 26 0.21 -5.22 -18.44
N VAL A 27 -0.11 -4.80 -17.21
CA VAL A 27 0.62 -5.16 -15.98
C VAL A 27 0.57 -6.67 -15.71
N LEU A 28 -0.45 -7.36 -16.21
CA LEU A 28 -0.61 -8.81 -16.06
C LEU A 28 0.31 -9.61 -17.01
N GLY A 29 0.92 -8.95 -18.01
CA GLY A 29 1.75 -9.58 -19.03
C GLY A 29 1.02 -10.70 -19.79
N ASP A 30 1.78 -11.71 -20.24
CA ASP A 30 1.24 -12.86 -20.99
C ASP A 30 0.73 -14.00 -20.08
N SER A 31 0.48 -13.71 -18.80
CA SER A 31 0.06 -14.75 -17.85
C SER A 31 -1.34 -15.25 -18.15
N LYS A 32 -1.49 -16.57 -18.28
CA LYS A 32 -2.81 -17.23 -18.38
C LYS A 32 -3.59 -17.22 -17.06
N LYS A 33 -2.95 -16.85 -15.95
CA LYS A 33 -3.56 -16.76 -14.63
C LYS A 33 -3.53 -15.32 -14.16
N VAL A 34 -4.63 -14.89 -13.57
CA VAL A 34 -4.77 -13.56 -13.00
C VAL A 34 -4.96 -13.64 -11.49
N PRO A 35 -4.47 -12.65 -10.72
CA PRO A 35 -4.69 -12.62 -9.29
C PRO A 35 -6.12 -12.17 -9.00
N ILE A 36 -6.81 -12.85 -8.09
CA ILE A 36 -8.16 -12.49 -7.64
C ILE A 36 -8.19 -12.62 -6.13
N ILE A 37 -8.75 -11.61 -5.45
CA ILE A 37 -9.05 -11.66 -4.03
C ILE A 37 -10.52 -12.06 -3.88
N LEU A 38 -10.76 -13.15 -3.17
CA LEU A 38 -12.08 -13.66 -2.84
C LEU A 38 -12.30 -13.55 -1.32
N ASP A 39 -13.56 -13.37 -0.91
CA ASP A 39 -13.95 -13.55 0.48
C ASP A 39 -14.20 -15.04 0.82
N ALA A 40 -14.56 -15.31 2.07
CA ALA A 40 -14.83 -16.66 2.57
C ALA A 40 -16.06 -17.34 1.93
N GLU A 41 -16.92 -16.58 1.24
CA GLU A 41 -18.08 -17.07 0.49
C GLU A 41 -17.80 -17.15 -1.02
N GLU A 42 -16.53 -17.11 -1.40
CA GLU A 42 -16.05 -17.12 -2.80
C GLU A 42 -16.53 -15.93 -3.65
N LYS A 43 -16.95 -14.83 -3.02
CA LYS A 43 -17.31 -13.61 -3.75
C LYS A 43 -16.07 -12.79 -4.05
N THR A 44 -15.99 -12.28 -5.28
CA THR A 44 -14.90 -11.42 -5.71
C THR A 44 -14.90 -10.09 -4.95
N VAL A 45 -13.79 -9.83 -4.27
CA VAL A 45 -13.47 -8.58 -3.56
C VAL A 45 -12.67 -7.65 -4.46
N SER A 46 -11.64 -8.18 -5.14
CA SER A 46 -10.79 -7.39 -6.01
C SER A 46 -10.15 -8.25 -7.09
N PHE A 47 -9.82 -7.61 -8.21
CA PHE A 47 -8.95 -8.11 -9.25
C PHE A 47 -7.71 -7.21 -9.35
N PRO A 48 -6.68 -7.43 -8.51
CA PRO A 48 -5.47 -6.62 -8.55
C PRO A 48 -4.67 -6.79 -9.86
N PRO A 49 -3.87 -5.80 -10.28
CA PRO A 49 -3.94 -4.40 -9.87
C PRO A 49 -4.99 -3.61 -10.67
N ILE A 50 -5.99 -4.28 -11.26
CA ILE A 50 -6.89 -3.71 -12.26
C ILE A 50 -8.06 -2.97 -11.64
N ILE A 51 -8.87 -3.63 -10.82
CA ILE A 51 -10.12 -3.05 -10.30
C ILE A 51 -10.65 -3.77 -9.05
N ASN A 52 -11.24 -3.01 -8.14
CA ASN A 52 -11.98 -3.54 -6.99
C ASN A 52 -13.43 -3.90 -7.34
N ALA A 53 -14.08 -4.73 -6.54
CA ALA A 53 -15.50 -4.98 -6.67
C ALA A 53 -16.33 -3.80 -6.14
N SER A 54 -17.52 -3.59 -6.70
CA SER A 54 -18.43 -2.53 -6.23
C SER A 54 -18.89 -2.70 -4.77
N VAL A 55 -18.94 -3.94 -4.28
CA VAL A 55 -19.35 -4.26 -2.90
C VAL A 55 -18.38 -3.71 -1.85
N THR A 56 -17.12 -3.47 -2.22
CA THR A 56 -16.09 -2.92 -1.32
C THR A 56 -15.86 -1.43 -1.52
N THR A 57 -16.83 -0.72 -2.11
CA THR A 57 -16.77 0.74 -2.27
C THR A 57 -16.72 1.41 -0.90
N VAL A 58 -15.68 2.20 -0.67
CA VAL A 58 -15.57 3.05 0.53
C VAL A 58 -16.48 4.26 0.35
N THR A 59 -17.29 4.56 1.37
CA THR A 59 -18.22 5.69 1.39
C THR A 59 -18.04 6.48 2.68
N THR A 60 -18.68 7.64 2.81
CA THR A 60 -18.70 8.41 4.06
C THR A 60 -19.34 7.68 5.24
N LYS A 61 -20.06 6.58 4.99
CA LYS A 61 -20.66 5.73 6.02
C LYS A 61 -19.75 4.56 6.43
N THR A 62 -18.66 4.33 5.70
CA THR A 62 -17.73 3.22 5.98
C THR A 62 -17.01 3.47 7.29
N LYS A 63 -17.07 2.48 8.20
CA LYS A 63 -16.42 2.54 9.52
C LYS A 63 -15.13 1.73 9.60
N ASN A 64 -15.08 0.62 8.86
CA ASN A 64 -13.95 -0.30 8.84
C ASN A 64 -13.46 -0.42 7.40
N ILE A 65 -12.14 -0.39 7.22
CA ILE A 65 -11.50 -0.46 5.91
C ILE A 65 -10.49 -1.60 5.94
N LEU A 66 -10.59 -2.50 4.96
CA LEU A 66 -9.52 -3.43 4.66
C LEU A 66 -8.60 -2.78 3.63
N VAL A 67 -7.32 -2.68 3.96
CA VAL A 67 -6.29 -2.15 3.05
C VAL A 67 -5.41 -3.31 2.60
N GLU A 68 -5.27 -3.45 1.28
CA GLU A 68 -4.33 -4.38 0.66
C GLU A 68 -3.42 -3.61 -0.30
N VAL A 69 -2.19 -4.11 -0.48
CA VAL A 69 -1.27 -3.64 -1.50
C VAL A 69 -0.71 -4.86 -2.20
N THR A 70 -0.94 -4.94 -3.52
CA THR A 70 -0.41 -6.00 -4.37
C THR A 70 0.72 -5.44 -5.24
N SER A 71 1.90 -6.07 -5.20
CA SER A 71 3.07 -5.68 -5.97
C SER A 71 3.90 -6.90 -6.38
N LEU A 72 4.68 -6.76 -7.46
CA LEU A 72 5.73 -7.71 -7.82
C LEU A 72 6.95 -7.61 -6.89
N ASP A 73 7.19 -6.42 -6.34
CA ASP A 73 8.24 -6.12 -5.37
C ASP A 73 7.65 -6.05 -3.96
N LYS A 74 8.14 -6.93 -3.09
CA LYS A 74 7.68 -7.05 -1.71
C LYS A 74 8.02 -5.82 -0.86
N ASP A 75 9.24 -5.30 -0.97
CA ASP A 75 9.66 -4.16 -0.14
C ASP A 75 8.89 -2.90 -0.55
N ALA A 76 8.63 -2.72 -1.85
CA ALA A 76 7.77 -1.64 -2.34
C ALA A 76 6.32 -1.75 -1.80
N ALA A 77 5.76 -2.97 -1.73
CA ALA A 77 4.44 -3.18 -1.13
C ALA A 77 4.43 -2.86 0.37
N GLU A 78 5.46 -3.28 1.10
CA GLU A 78 5.58 -3.04 2.53
C GLU A 78 5.73 -1.56 2.86
N ASP A 79 6.58 -0.84 2.13
CA ASP A 79 6.78 0.59 2.31
C ASP A 79 5.50 1.38 1.98
N MET A 80 4.82 1.05 0.87
CA MET A 80 3.53 1.68 0.52
C MET A 80 2.46 1.41 1.58
N LEU A 81 2.38 0.17 2.07
CA LEU A 81 1.42 -0.18 3.11
C LEU A 81 1.71 0.57 4.42
N SER A 82 2.99 0.73 4.80
CA SER A 82 3.39 1.55 5.95
C SER A 82 2.97 3.02 5.80
N VAL A 83 3.11 3.62 4.61
CA VAL A 83 2.66 4.99 4.34
C VAL A 83 1.15 5.11 4.49
N VAL A 84 0.37 4.20 3.89
CA VAL A 84 -1.10 4.23 3.99
C VAL A 84 -1.56 4.06 5.43
N VAL A 85 -0.92 3.15 6.17
CA VAL A 85 -1.21 2.92 7.60
C VAL A 85 -0.92 4.17 8.43
N ALA A 86 0.22 4.85 8.20
CA ALA A 86 0.55 6.09 8.90
C ALA A 86 -0.50 7.19 8.64
N ILE A 87 -0.94 7.36 7.39
CA ILE A 87 -1.97 8.34 7.03
C ILE A 87 -3.30 8.02 7.73
N LEU A 88 -3.73 6.75 7.73
CA LEU A 88 -4.96 6.33 8.38
C LEU A 88 -4.90 6.51 9.90
N GLN A 89 -3.75 6.21 10.50
CA GLN A 89 -3.53 6.42 11.93
C GLN A 89 -3.60 7.91 12.29
N MET A 90 -2.99 8.79 11.48
CA MET A 90 -3.11 10.24 11.64
C MET A 90 -4.55 10.75 11.48
N ALA A 91 -5.34 10.09 10.63
CA ALA A 91 -6.77 10.36 10.48
C ALA A 91 -7.64 9.81 11.62
N GLY A 92 -7.04 9.15 12.62
CA GLY A 92 -7.73 8.64 13.81
C GLY A 92 -8.27 7.22 13.69
N PHE A 93 -7.88 6.46 12.67
CA PHE A 93 -8.23 5.04 12.57
C PHE A 93 -7.39 4.19 13.53
N GLU A 94 -8.04 3.21 14.14
CA GLU A 94 -7.33 2.11 14.82
C GLU A 94 -6.79 1.12 13.78
N ILE A 95 -5.50 0.82 13.88
CA ILE A 95 -4.83 -0.08 12.93
C ILE A 95 -4.82 -1.50 13.49
N ILE A 96 -5.49 -2.40 12.77
CA ILE A 96 -5.50 -3.84 13.06
C ILE A 96 -4.64 -4.54 12.02
N GLN A 97 -3.56 -5.18 12.47
CA GLN A 97 -2.70 -5.96 11.59
C GLN A 97 -3.29 -7.35 11.35
N LEU A 98 -3.34 -7.75 10.08
CA LEU A 98 -3.80 -9.09 9.69
C LEU A 98 -2.62 -10.03 9.46
N THR A 99 -2.81 -11.30 9.78
CA THR A 99 -1.87 -12.36 9.42
C THR A 99 -2.27 -12.92 8.06
N VAL A 100 -1.39 -12.77 7.07
CA VAL A 100 -1.55 -13.38 5.75
C VAL A 100 -0.80 -14.70 5.73
N SER A 101 -1.44 -15.78 5.27
CA SER A 101 -0.83 -17.10 5.07
C SER A 101 -0.36 -17.28 3.61
N GLY A 102 0.59 -18.20 3.37
CA GLY A 102 1.17 -18.43 2.04
C GLY A 102 2.67 -18.14 1.96
N LYS A 103 3.20 -18.09 0.73
CA LYS A 103 4.58 -17.65 0.45
C LYS A 103 4.58 -16.19 -0.01
N LYS A 104 5.61 -15.43 0.39
CA LYS A 104 5.83 -14.00 0.06
C LYS A 104 4.82 -13.03 0.71
N ASN A 105 4.39 -13.35 1.91
CA ASN A 105 3.45 -12.54 2.67
C ASN A 105 4.19 -11.32 3.23
N CYS A 106 3.49 -10.19 3.31
CA CYS A 106 4.00 -8.94 3.84
C CYS A 106 2.99 -8.32 4.80
N THR A 107 3.51 -7.66 5.82
CA THR A 107 2.78 -6.82 6.77
C THR A 107 3.49 -5.47 6.83
N PRO A 108 2.80 -4.37 7.15
CA PRO A 108 3.45 -3.06 7.20
C PRO A 108 4.65 -3.09 8.15
N LYS A 109 5.80 -2.59 7.69
CA LYS A 109 6.99 -2.41 8.52
C LYS A 109 6.84 -1.07 9.24
N LEU A 110 6.32 -1.10 10.47
CA LEU A 110 6.16 0.10 11.32
C LEU A 110 7.34 0.31 12.29
N ASN A 111 8.39 -0.49 12.16
CA ASN A 111 9.57 -0.39 13.03
C ASN A 111 10.38 0.85 12.68
N SER A 112 10.75 1.62 13.70
CA SER A 112 11.70 2.72 13.56
C SER A 112 13.08 2.19 13.15
N ARG A 113 13.76 2.91 12.25
CA ARG A 113 15.13 2.61 11.82
C ARG A 113 16.10 3.38 12.69
N ILE A 114 17.12 2.70 13.20
CA ILE A 114 18.24 3.35 13.89
C ILE A 114 19.29 3.68 12.85
N ILE A 115 19.57 4.97 12.67
CA ILE A 115 20.64 5.45 11.81
C ILE A 115 21.79 5.89 12.71
N GLN A 116 22.95 5.26 12.56
CA GLN A 116 24.17 5.73 13.19
C GLN A 116 24.74 6.89 12.38
N TYR A 117 25.17 7.91 13.09
CA TYR A 117 25.56 9.19 12.52
C TYR A 117 26.91 9.62 13.06
N ASP A 118 27.82 10.00 12.16
CA ASP A 118 29.13 10.57 12.51
C ASP A 118 29.07 12.11 12.47
N ILE A 119 29.32 12.71 13.62
CA ILE A 119 29.35 14.15 13.80
C ILE A 119 30.43 14.77 12.92
N LYS A 120 31.64 14.20 12.89
CA LYS A 120 32.78 14.76 12.12
C LYS A 120 32.49 14.77 10.63
N LEU A 121 31.92 13.68 10.12
CA LEU A 121 31.55 13.60 8.71
C LEU A 121 30.54 14.69 8.35
N THR A 122 29.60 14.98 9.24
CA THR A 122 28.56 15.98 8.94
C THR A 122 29.06 17.40 9.07
N GLU A 123 29.96 17.67 10.02
CA GLU A 123 30.71 18.93 10.08
C GLU A 123 31.48 19.17 8.77
N GLN A 124 32.10 18.13 8.21
CA GLN A 124 32.81 18.21 6.93
C GLN A 124 31.88 18.44 5.73
N ILE A 125 30.71 17.79 5.70
CA ILE A 125 29.75 17.92 4.59
C ILE A 125 29.04 19.28 4.63
N LEU A 126 28.56 19.71 5.80
CA LEU A 126 27.76 20.94 5.94
C LEU A 126 28.62 22.19 6.14
N GLY A 127 29.89 22.04 6.57
CA GLY A 127 30.76 23.15 6.93
C GLY A 127 30.35 23.87 8.23
N LEU A 128 29.49 23.24 9.04
CA LEU A 128 28.97 23.79 10.29
C LEU A 128 29.58 23.04 11.47
N ASN A 129 30.06 23.76 12.47
CA ASN A 129 30.49 23.17 13.75
C ASN A 129 29.31 23.22 14.72
N LEU A 130 28.65 22.07 14.93
CA LEU A 130 27.44 21.96 15.74
C LEU A 130 27.68 21.05 16.93
N THR A 131 27.21 21.48 18.11
CA THR A 131 27.23 20.60 19.28
C THR A 131 26.25 19.44 19.10
N PRO A 132 26.47 18.28 19.75
CA PRO A 132 25.53 17.15 19.69
C PRO A 132 24.09 17.53 20.07
N SER A 133 23.91 18.45 21.04
CA SER A 133 22.59 18.94 21.44
C SER A 133 21.89 19.73 20.35
N ALA A 134 22.62 20.60 19.63
CA ALA A 134 22.08 21.37 18.52
C ALA A 134 21.64 20.45 17.37
N ILE A 135 22.44 19.41 17.05
CA ILE A 135 22.12 18.41 16.03
C ILE A 135 20.81 17.68 16.39
N VAL A 136 20.68 17.20 17.62
CA VAL A 136 19.46 16.52 18.09
C VAL A 136 18.24 17.44 18.00
N SER A 137 18.37 18.70 18.42
CA SER A 137 17.27 19.67 18.33
C SER A 137 16.88 19.96 16.87
N SER A 138 17.84 20.06 15.96
CA SER A 138 17.56 20.27 14.54
C SER A 138 16.83 19.08 13.92
N LEU A 139 17.24 17.84 14.23
CA LEU A 139 16.58 16.63 13.70
C LEU A 139 15.15 16.47 14.20
N LYS A 140 14.87 16.84 15.46
CA LYS A 140 13.51 16.80 16.02
C LYS A 140 12.52 17.74 15.33
N ASN A 141 13.00 18.76 14.61
CA ASN A 141 12.15 19.70 13.88
C ASN A 141 11.82 19.22 12.46
N VAL A 142 12.30 18.04 12.06
CA VAL A 142 12.09 17.47 10.72
C VAL A 142 10.91 16.49 10.68
N ASP A 143 10.35 16.13 11.84
CA ASP A 143 9.18 15.24 11.99
C ASP A 143 7.85 16.02 12.04
#